data_AF-A0A7J7HFJ8-F1
#
_entry.id   AF-A0A7J7HFJ8-F1
#
_cell.length_a   1.000
_cell.length_b   1.000
_cell.length_c   1.000
_cell.angle_alpha   90.00
_cell.angle_beta   90.00
_cell.angle_gamma   90.00
#
_symmetry.space_group_name_H-M   'P 1'
#
loop_
_entity.id
_entity.type
_entity.pdbx_description
1 polymer ?
#
loop_
_entity_poly.entity_id
_entity_poly.type
_entity_poly.pdbx_seq_one_letter_code
_entity_poly.pdbx_strand_id
1 'polypeptide(L)'
;MSSTASVYSDYIGSVWNDQPLTVLPIIQELMASGISVWIYSGDTDSVVPVTTTKYGIDKLQTSVKTKWYPWYLQGEVGGYVVGYENLTFVTIRGAGHFVPSYQPARALAFFSSFLDGILPPTN
;
A
#
# COMPACT_ATOMS: atom_id res chain seq x y z
N MET A 1 7.10 -29.63 29.01
CA MET A 1 6.25 -28.44 28.83
C MET A 1 6.36 -28.03 27.38
N SER A 2 5.30 -28.21 26.57
CA SER A 2 5.31 -27.81 25.16
C SER A 2 4.92 -26.34 25.09
N SER A 3 5.85 -25.43 24.80
CA SER A 3 5.48 -24.06 24.44
C SER A 3 4.88 -24.08 23.03
N THR A 4 3.62 -23.70 22.89
CA THR A 4 3.01 -23.48 21.58
C THR A 4 3.30 -22.05 21.13
N ALA A 5 4.04 -21.88 20.04
CA ALA A 5 4.15 -20.59 19.39
C ALA A 5 2.79 -20.21 18.77
N SER A 6 2.41 -18.93 18.90
CA SER A 6 1.24 -18.34 18.25
C SER A 6 1.68 -17.22 17.31
N VAL A 7 0.94 -17.01 16.22
CA VAL A 7 1.21 -15.94 15.24
C VAL A 7 0.60 -14.59 15.65
N TYR A 8 -0.30 -14.57 16.65
CA TYR A 8 -0.86 -13.35 17.25
C TYR A 8 -1.16 -13.53 18.75
N SER A 9 -1.40 -12.43 19.49
CA SER A 9 -1.70 -12.44 20.93
C SER A 9 -2.95 -11.62 21.26
N ASP A 10 -4.01 -12.31 21.70
CA ASP A 10 -5.26 -11.68 22.17
C ASP A 10 -5.03 -10.75 23.36
N TYR A 11 -4.10 -11.12 24.24
CA TYR A 11 -3.77 -10.32 25.42
C TYR A 11 -3.29 -8.92 25.00
N ILE A 12 -2.34 -8.86 24.05
CA ILE A 12 -1.82 -7.57 23.55
C ILE A 12 -2.93 -6.75 22.90
N GLY A 13 -3.80 -7.38 22.09
CA GLY A 13 -4.97 -6.70 21.51
C GLY A 13 -5.91 -6.11 22.57
N SER A 14 -6.10 -6.79 23.69
CA SER A 14 -7.01 -6.36 24.76
C SER A 14 -6.48 -5.23 25.64
N VAL A 15 -5.15 -5.03 25.70
CA VAL A 15 -4.51 -4.02 26.57
C VAL A 15 -3.90 -2.84 25.79
N TRP A 16 -4.06 -2.82 24.46
CA TRP A 16 -3.55 -1.75 23.60
C TRP A 16 -4.38 -0.46 23.77
N ASN A 17 -3.73 0.64 24.19
CA ASN A 17 -4.43 1.88 24.54
C ASN A 17 -4.14 3.06 23.60
N ASP A 18 -2.90 3.26 23.16
CA ASP A 18 -2.52 4.40 22.33
C ASP A 18 -2.78 4.11 20.83
N GLN A 19 -3.78 4.75 20.26
CA GLN A 19 -4.21 4.57 18.88
C GLN A 19 -4.68 5.92 18.30
N PRO A 20 -3.78 6.73 17.73
CA PRO A 20 -4.19 7.96 17.09
C PRO A 20 -5.18 7.66 15.96
N LEU A 21 -6.23 8.50 15.84
CA LEU A 21 -7.29 8.32 14.83
C LEU A 21 -6.77 8.42 13.39
N THR A 22 -5.59 8.97 13.18
CA THR A 22 -5.01 9.19 11.86
C THR A 22 -3.48 9.26 11.91
N VAL A 23 -2.86 8.86 10.80
CA VAL A 23 -1.42 9.01 10.54
C VAL A 23 -1.13 10.03 9.44
N LEU A 24 -2.16 10.72 8.90
CA LEU A 24 -1.99 11.66 7.79
C LEU A 24 -0.97 12.78 8.06
N PRO A 25 -0.91 13.39 9.26
CA PRO A 25 0.11 14.41 9.56
C PRO A 25 1.55 13.87 9.43
N ILE A 26 1.79 12.63 9.84
CA ILE A 26 3.10 11.98 9.73
C ILE A 26 3.44 11.75 8.26
N ILE A 27 2.47 11.28 7.45
CA ILE A 27 2.67 11.12 6.01
C ILE A 27 3.03 12.46 5.35
N GLN A 28 2.36 13.55 5.72
CA GLN A 28 2.68 14.90 5.20
C GLN A 28 4.09 15.34 5.58
N GLU A 29 4.51 15.10 6.83
CA GLU A 29 5.87 15.42 7.29
C GLU A 29 6.93 14.65 6.48
N LEU A 30 6.73 13.35 6.28
CA LEU A 30 7.63 12.52 5.47
C LEU A 30 7.71 13.05 4.03
N MET A 31 6.57 13.32 3.40
CA MET A 31 6.52 13.89 2.04
C MET A 31 7.23 15.26 1.95
N ALA A 32 7.08 16.12 2.96
CA ALA A 32 7.70 17.44 3.03
C ALA A 32 9.22 17.36 3.23
N SER A 33 9.71 16.31 3.90
CA SER A 33 11.15 16.06 4.09
C SER A 33 11.87 15.52 2.84
N GLY A 34 11.12 15.27 1.75
CA GLY A 34 11.65 14.69 0.51
C GLY A 34 11.67 13.16 0.50
N ILE A 35 11.11 12.49 1.50
CA ILE A 35 10.95 11.04 1.50
C ILE A 35 9.82 10.68 0.52
N SER A 36 10.11 9.82 -0.43
CA SER A 36 9.11 9.27 -1.36
C SER A 36 8.25 8.24 -0.65
N VAL A 37 6.96 8.56 -0.43
CA VAL A 37 6.02 7.66 0.25
C VAL A 37 5.31 6.78 -0.76
N TRP A 38 5.32 5.47 -0.54
CA TRP A 38 4.58 4.50 -1.35
C TRP A 38 3.53 3.80 -0.51
N ILE A 39 2.29 3.85 -0.97
CA ILE A 39 1.15 3.16 -0.36
C ILE A 39 0.66 2.12 -1.35
N TYR A 40 0.38 0.89 -0.89
CA TYR A 40 -0.17 -0.15 -1.74
C TYR A 40 -1.36 -0.86 -1.10
N SER A 41 -2.24 -1.43 -1.93
CA SER A 41 -3.43 -2.15 -1.46
C SER A 41 -3.80 -3.28 -2.41
N GLY A 42 -4.16 -4.44 -1.86
CA GLY A 42 -4.80 -5.51 -2.62
C GLY A 42 -6.26 -5.17 -2.90
N ASP A 43 -6.70 -5.26 -4.15
CA ASP A 43 -8.02 -4.78 -4.56
C ASP A 43 -9.20 -5.68 -4.16
N THR A 44 -8.94 -6.85 -3.56
CA THR A 44 -9.96 -7.74 -3.01
C THR A 44 -9.95 -7.79 -1.48
N ASP A 45 -9.19 -6.92 -0.80
CA ASP A 45 -9.26 -6.80 0.67
C ASP A 45 -10.53 -6.06 1.11
N SER A 46 -11.27 -6.65 2.05
CA SER A 46 -12.45 -6.03 2.68
C SER A 46 -12.18 -5.44 4.06
N VAL A 47 -11.07 -5.79 4.70
CA VAL A 47 -10.70 -5.28 6.04
C VAL A 47 -10.18 -3.84 5.91
N VAL A 48 -9.26 -3.60 4.98
CA VAL A 48 -8.73 -2.26 4.66
C VAL A 48 -8.81 -2.06 3.13
N PRO A 49 -10.02 -1.78 2.59
CA PRO A 49 -10.23 -1.76 1.15
C PRO A 49 -9.57 -0.56 0.48
N VAL A 50 -9.24 -0.71 -0.81
CA VAL A 50 -8.70 0.35 -1.70
C VAL A 50 -9.44 1.68 -1.54
N THR A 51 -10.77 1.65 -1.41
CA THR A 51 -11.61 2.84 -1.26
C THR A 51 -11.23 3.66 -0.01
N THR A 52 -11.03 3.01 1.14
CA THR A 52 -10.65 3.68 2.39
C THR A 52 -9.27 4.31 2.27
N THR A 53 -8.31 3.59 1.67
CA THR A 53 -6.97 4.12 1.41
C THR A 53 -7.02 5.35 0.49
N LYS A 54 -7.83 5.30 -0.57
CA LYS A 54 -8.02 6.44 -1.48
C LYS A 54 -8.63 7.65 -0.78
N TYR A 55 -9.62 7.47 0.11
CA TYR A 55 -10.15 8.57 0.90
C TYR A 55 -9.11 9.18 1.86
N GLY A 56 -8.22 8.36 2.42
CA GLY A 56 -7.09 8.85 3.21
C GLY A 56 -6.12 9.70 2.39
N ILE A 57 -5.73 9.21 1.21
CA ILE A 57 -4.83 9.92 0.29
C ILE A 57 -5.45 11.25 -0.19
N ASP A 58 -6.75 11.25 -0.52
CA ASP A 58 -7.45 12.46 -0.96
C ASP A 58 -7.38 13.58 0.10
N LYS A 59 -7.45 13.24 1.39
CA LYS A 59 -7.29 14.21 2.49
C LYS A 59 -5.90 14.84 2.58
N LEU A 60 -4.88 14.24 1.96
CA LEU A 60 -3.54 14.84 1.91
C LEU A 60 -3.46 16.03 0.94
N GLN A 61 -4.44 16.15 0.03
CA GLN A 61 -4.54 17.26 -0.95
C GLN A 61 -3.27 17.45 -1.79
N THR A 62 -2.53 16.36 -2.08
CA THR A 62 -1.35 16.39 -2.96
C THR A 62 -1.75 16.36 -4.44
N SER A 63 -0.97 17.03 -5.29
CA SER A 63 -1.28 17.16 -6.72
C SER A 63 -0.92 15.88 -7.47
N VAL A 64 -1.76 15.49 -8.43
CA VAL A 64 -1.50 14.34 -9.32
C VAL A 64 -0.41 14.73 -10.33
N LYS A 65 0.72 14.04 -10.27
CA LYS A 65 1.84 14.17 -11.22
C LYS A 65 1.76 13.17 -12.37
N THR A 66 1.25 11.97 -12.09
CA THR A 66 1.04 10.91 -13.08
C THR A 66 -0.38 10.37 -12.90
N LYS A 67 -1.21 10.54 -13.94
CA LYS A 67 -2.60 10.11 -13.94
C LYS A 67 -2.71 8.61 -13.69
N TRP A 68 -3.84 8.18 -13.13
CA TRP A 68 -4.16 6.78 -12.91
C TRP A 68 -4.02 5.94 -14.19
N TYR A 69 -3.18 4.89 -14.17
CA TYR A 69 -2.99 3.99 -15.31
C TYR A 69 -2.82 2.53 -14.88
N PRO A 70 -3.18 1.55 -15.74
CA PRO A 70 -2.95 0.14 -15.47
C PRO A 70 -1.47 -0.20 -15.66
N TRP A 71 -0.88 -0.91 -14.70
CA TRP A 71 0.47 -1.46 -14.85
C TRP A 71 0.41 -2.95 -15.17
N TYR A 72 1.45 -3.46 -15.83
CA TYR A 72 1.44 -4.79 -16.40
C TYR A 72 2.55 -5.68 -15.84
N LEU A 73 2.28 -6.97 -15.81
CA LEU A 73 3.29 -8.01 -15.59
C LEU A 73 2.98 -9.15 -16.54
N GLN A 74 3.94 -9.48 -17.41
CA GLN A 74 3.82 -10.59 -18.36
C GLN A 74 2.58 -10.48 -19.27
N GLY A 75 2.26 -9.26 -19.74
CA GLY A 75 1.14 -9.00 -20.63
C GLY A 75 -0.24 -8.95 -19.96
N GLU A 76 -0.32 -9.15 -18.64
CA GLU A 76 -1.57 -9.01 -17.87
C GLU A 76 -1.55 -7.75 -17.00
N VAL A 77 -2.74 -7.18 -16.76
CA VAL A 77 -2.89 -6.08 -15.80
C VAL A 77 -2.54 -6.58 -14.40
N GLY A 78 -1.44 -6.08 -13.86
CA GLY A 78 -0.98 -6.33 -12.50
C GLY A 78 -1.75 -5.52 -11.45
N GLY A 79 -2.33 -4.40 -11.87
CA GLY A 79 -3.13 -3.49 -11.06
C GLY A 79 -3.10 -2.09 -11.64
N TYR A 80 -3.22 -1.08 -10.79
CA TYR A 80 -3.19 0.32 -11.21
C TYR A 80 -2.28 1.16 -10.34
N VAL A 81 -1.80 2.27 -10.87
CA VAL A 81 -0.95 3.21 -10.15
C VAL A 81 -1.35 4.65 -10.45
N VAL A 82 -1.22 5.51 -9.45
CA VAL A 82 -1.25 6.97 -9.58
C VAL A 82 -0.05 7.55 -8.85
N GLY A 83 0.63 8.49 -9.53
CA GLY A 83 1.72 9.25 -8.95
C GLY A 83 1.24 10.64 -8.54
N TYR A 84 1.49 11.02 -7.31
CA TYR A 84 1.33 12.37 -6.78
C TYR A 84 2.70 13.00 -6.52
N GLU A 85 2.72 14.26 -6.09
CA GLU A 85 3.94 14.86 -5.56
C GLU A 85 4.37 14.14 -4.26
N ASN A 86 5.55 13.51 -4.29
CA ASN A 86 6.17 12.72 -3.21
C ASN A 86 5.34 11.58 -2.62
N LEU A 87 4.26 11.16 -3.30
CA LEU A 87 3.45 10.01 -2.91
C LEU A 87 3.06 9.18 -4.13
N THR A 88 3.18 7.86 -4.04
CA THR A 88 2.69 6.92 -5.05
C THR A 88 1.68 5.98 -4.43
N PHE A 89 0.56 5.74 -5.12
CA PHE A 89 -0.42 4.74 -4.72
C PHE A 89 -0.56 3.65 -5.77
N VAL A 90 -0.43 2.40 -5.35
CA VAL A 90 -0.47 1.21 -6.21
C VAL A 90 -1.55 0.24 -5.73
N THR A 91 -2.40 -0.24 -6.63
CA THR A 91 -3.25 -1.40 -6.38
C THR A 91 -2.64 -2.65 -6.99
N ILE A 92 -2.86 -3.79 -6.35
CA ILE A 92 -2.46 -5.10 -6.86
C ILE A 92 -3.71 -5.91 -7.14
N ARG A 93 -3.93 -6.21 -8.41
CA ARG A 93 -5.13 -6.90 -8.90
C ARG A 93 -5.19 -8.32 -8.40
N GLY A 94 -6.34 -8.71 -7.85
CA GLY A 94 -6.62 -10.07 -7.37
C GLY A 94 -5.89 -10.42 -6.08
N ALA A 95 -5.47 -9.43 -5.30
CA ALA A 95 -4.81 -9.61 -4.02
C ALA A 95 -5.71 -9.17 -2.86
N GLY A 96 -5.75 -9.97 -1.79
CA GLY A 96 -6.37 -9.59 -0.52
C GLY A 96 -5.41 -8.84 0.41
N HIS A 97 -5.69 -8.87 1.72
CA HIS A 97 -4.92 -8.15 2.75
C HIS A 97 -3.43 -8.50 2.74
N PHE A 98 -3.09 -9.78 2.63
CA PHE A 98 -1.71 -10.27 2.54
C PHE A 98 -1.24 -10.35 1.09
N VAL A 99 -1.04 -9.19 0.45
CA VAL A 99 -0.74 -9.07 -0.99
C VAL A 99 0.30 -10.08 -1.51
N PRO A 100 1.49 -10.25 -0.89
CA PRO A 100 2.50 -11.19 -1.37
C PRO A 100 2.05 -12.66 -1.33
N SER A 101 1.11 -13.03 -0.46
CA SER A 101 0.58 -14.40 -0.37
C SER A 101 -0.39 -14.72 -1.50
N TYR A 102 -1.17 -13.72 -1.96
CA TYR A 102 -2.16 -13.90 -3.03
C TYR A 102 -1.56 -13.70 -4.43
N GLN A 103 -0.66 -12.73 -4.58
CA GLN A 103 -0.10 -12.32 -5.87
C GLN A 103 1.43 -12.14 -5.77
N PRO A 104 2.20 -13.19 -5.49
CA PRO A 104 3.64 -13.09 -5.19
C PRO A 104 4.47 -12.46 -6.32
N ALA A 105 4.20 -12.82 -7.58
CA ALA A 105 4.93 -12.28 -8.72
C ALA A 105 4.65 -10.77 -8.91
N ARG A 106 3.38 -10.36 -8.78
CA ARG A 106 2.97 -8.95 -8.85
C ARG A 106 3.51 -8.14 -7.67
N ALA A 107 3.52 -8.72 -6.47
CA ALA A 107 4.09 -8.10 -5.28
C ALA A 107 5.59 -7.86 -5.43
N LEU A 108 6.32 -8.85 -5.96
CA LEU A 108 7.76 -8.71 -6.23
C LEU A 108 8.03 -7.65 -7.29
N ALA A 109 7.28 -7.62 -8.40
CA ALA A 109 7.44 -6.61 -9.44
C ALA A 109 7.19 -5.19 -8.92
N PHE A 110 6.13 -5.01 -8.11
CA PHE A 110 5.86 -3.76 -7.41
C PHE A 110 7.00 -3.39 -6.44
N PHE A 111 7.49 -4.35 -5.64
CA PHE A 111 8.55 -4.09 -4.67
C PHE A 111 9.87 -3.69 -5.33
N SER A 112 10.25 -4.32 -6.45
CA SER A 112 11.39 -3.89 -7.25
C SER A 112 11.22 -2.47 -7.78
N SER A 113 10.02 -2.14 -8.28
CA SER A 113 9.69 -0.77 -8.75
C SER A 113 9.85 0.27 -7.62
N PHE A 114 9.41 -0.08 -6.40
CA PHE A 114 9.61 0.76 -5.21
C PHE A 114 11.11 0.97 -4.89
N LEU A 115 11.91 -0.09 -4.89
CA LEU A 115 13.35 0.00 -4.62
C LEU A 115 14.10 0.85 -5.65
N ASP A 116 13.73 0.72 -6.92
CA ASP A 116 14.33 1.50 -8.00
C ASP A 116 13.82 2.95 -8.07
N GLY A 117 12.74 3.27 -7.33
CA GLY A 117 12.10 4.58 -7.37
C GLY A 117 11.41 4.89 -8.71
N ILE A 118 11.03 3.86 -9.46
CA ILE A 118 10.42 3.96 -10.79
C ILE A 118 9.00 3.39 -10.71
N LEU A 119 8.01 4.05 -11.32
CA LEU A 119 6.64 3.55 -11.32
C LEU A 119 6.52 2.22 -12.09
N PRO A 120 5.61 1.31 -11.69
CA PRO A 120 5.39 0.04 -12.38
C PRO A 120 5.14 0.18 -13.89
N PRO A 121 5.57 -0.78 -14.72
CA PRO A 121 5.60 -0.65 -16.18
C PRO A 121 4.21 -0.63 -16.83
N THR A 122 4.10 0.03 -17.98
CA THR A 122 2.86 0.20 -18.74
C THR A 122 2.63 -0.86 -19.84
N ASN A 123 3.58 -1.78 -20.07
CA ASN A 123 3.51 -2.85 -21.06
C ASN A 123 4.44 -4.02 -20.74
#